data_AF-A0AA40S9K7-F1
#
_entry.id   AF-A0AA40S9K7-F1
#
_cell.length_a   1.000
_cell.length_b   1.000
_cell.length_c   1.000
_cell.angle_alpha   90.00
_cell.angle_beta   90.00
_cell.angle_gamma   90.00
#
_symmetry.space_group_name_H-M   'P 1'
#
loop_
_entity.id
_entity.type
_entity.pdbx_description
1 polymer ?
#
loop_
_entity_poly.entity_id
_entity_poly.type
_entity_poly.pdbx_seq_one_letter_code
_entity_poly.pdbx_strand_id
1 'polypeptide(L)' 'MTSFSSSDEQLPVYDSLVRERGDVVAEAREVSERTQHEARQALDGVLVGRPRPVSR' A
#
# COMPACT_ATOMS: atom_id res chain seq x y z
N MET A 1 7.51 34.74 -19.02
CA MET A 1 6.20 34.07 -19.09
C MET A 1 6.47 32.64 -19.56
N THR A 2 6.36 31.68 -18.66
CA THR A 2 6.64 30.27 -18.95
C THR A 2 5.46 29.71 -19.74
N SER A 3 5.67 29.40 -21.01
CA SER A 3 4.69 28.71 -21.85
C SER A 3 4.49 27.30 -21.32
N PHE A 4 3.36 27.06 -20.65
CA PHE A 4 2.83 25.71 -20.51
C PHE A 4 2.41 25.27 -21.92
N SER A 5 3.10 24.28 -22.46
CA SER A 5 2.77 23.70 -23.76
C SER A 5 1.41 23.01 -23.63
N SER A 6 0.52 23.24 -24.58
CA SER A 6 -0.82 22.66 -24.71
C SER A 6 -0.89 21.13 -24.74
N SER A 7 0.25 20.44 -24.56
CA SER A 7 0.32 18.99 -24.38
C SER A 7 -0.03 18.54 -22.96
N ASP A 8 0.01 19.44 -21.97
CA ASP A 8 -0.42 19.18 -20.59
C ASP A 8 -1.95 19.36 -20.37
N GLU A 9 -2.68 19.86 -21.37
CA GLU A 9 -4.10 20.25 -21.22
C GLU A 9 -5.08 19.07 -21.23
N GLN A 10 -4.63 17.83 -21.43
CA GLN A 10 -5.53 16.67 -21.57
C GLN A 10 -5.02 15.37 -20.92
N LEU A 11 -4.12 15.42 -19.95
CA LEU A 11 -3.92 14.26 -19.09
C LEU A 11 -5.15 14.13 -18.19
N PRO A 12 -5.79 12.94 -18.09
CA PRO A 12 -6.82 12.71 -17.09
C PRO A 12 -6.32 13.23 -15.75
N VAL A 13 -7.16 13.92 -14.97
CA VAL A 13 -6.77 14.62 -13.73
C VAL A 13 -5.90 13.77 -12.80
N TYR A 14 -6.07 12.44 -12.83
CA TYR A 14 -5.24 11.50 -12.08
C TYR A 14 -3.81 11.34 -12.61
N ASP A 15 -3.57 11.34 -13.92
CA ASP A 15 -2.23 11.18 -14.49
C ASP A 15 -1.32 12.39 -14.21
N SER A 16 -1.86 13.60 -14.24
CA SER A 16 -1.10 14.80 -13.84
C SER A 16 -0.78 14.79 -12.35
N LEU A 17 -1.75 14.41 -11.52
CA LEU A 17 -1.54 14.28 -10.07
C LEU A 17 -0.51 13.20 -9.73
N VAL A 18 -0.52 12.06 -10.41
CA VAL A 18 0.48 10.99 -10.23
C VAL A 18 1.87 11.47 -10.64
N ARG A 19 1.99 12.25 -11.72
CA ARG A 19 3.28 12.83 -12.13
C ARG A 19 3.82 13.85 -11.13
N GLU A 20 2.95 14.66 -10.53
CA GLU A 20 3.35 15.69 -9.57
C GLU A 20 3.60 15.15 -8.16
N ARG A 21 2.81 14.16 -7.73
CA ARG A 21 2.72 13.73 -6.32
C ARG A 21 3.05 12.26 -6.08
N GLY A 22 3.22 11.48 -7.14
CA GLY A 22 3.36 10.02 -7.07
C GLY A 22 2.02 9.29 -7.03
N ASP A 23 2.06 7.97 -7.30
CA ASP A 23 0.89 7.10 -7.24
C ASP A 23 0.64 6.62 -5.80
N VAL A 24 -0.04 7.48 -5.03
CA VAL A 24 -0.39 7.22 -3.63
C VAL A 24 -1.24 5.95 -3.47
N VAL A 25 -2.05 5.59 -4.47
CA VAL A 25 -2.90 4.38 -4.40
C VAL A 25 -2.04 3.13 -4.53
N ALA A 26 -1.08 3.12 -5.45
CA ALA A 26 -0.11 2.03 -5.56
C ALA A 26 0.73 1.92 -4.27
N GLU A 27 1.24 3.03 -3.75
CA GLU A 27 2.03 3.04 -2.50
C GLU A 27 1.23 2.51 -1.30
N ALA A 28 -0.01 2.97 -1.13
CA ALA A 28 -0.87 2.51 -0.04
C ALA A 28 -1.18 1.01 -0.16
N ARG A 29 -1.34 0.51 -1.39
CA ARG A 29 -1.53 -0.92 -1.65
C ARG A 29 -0.30 -1.73 -1.23
N GLU A 30 0.89 -1.31 -1.61
CA GLU A 30 2.13 -2.00 -1.22
C GLU A 30 2.29 -2.07 0.30
N VAL A 31 2.03 -0.96 0.99
CA VAL A 31 2.06 -0.92 2.47
C VAL A 31 1.02 -1.88 3.05
N SER A 32 -0.21 -1.86 2.53
CA SER A 32 -1.27 -2.74 3.00
C SER A 32 -0.92 -4.22 2.84
N GLU A 33 -0.38 -4.61 1.68
CA GLU A 33 0.02 -5.99 1.39
C GLU A 33 1.15 -6.44 2.34
N ARG A 34 2.15 -5.59 2.56
CA ARG A 34 3.25 -5.85 3.51
C ARG A 34 2.73 -6.02 4.93
N THR A 35 1.94 -5.07 5.41
CA THR A 35 1.36 -5.13 6.76
C THR A 35 0.47 -6.37 6.94
N GLN A 36 -0.32 -6.72 5.92
CA GLN A 36 -1.14 -7.92 5.96
C GLN A 36 -0.27 -9.19 6.06
N HIS A 37 0.84 -9.24 5.32
CA HIS A 37 1.78 -10.36 5.37
C HIS A 37 2.44 -10.49 6.76
N GLU A 38 2.94 -9.39 7.30
CA GLU A 38 3.54 -9.35 8.65
C GLU A 38 2.52 -9.77 9.73
N ALA A 39 1.28 -9.28 9.64
CA ALA A 39 0.22 -9.65 10.57
C ALA A 39 -0.10 -11.15 10.51
N ARG A 40 -0.13 -11.76 9.31
CA ARG A 40 -0.32 -13.21 9.18
C ARG A 40 0.82 -13.98 9.84
N GLN A 41 2.07 -13.61 9.57
CA GLN A 41 3.22 -14.27 10.19
C GLN A 41 3.19 -14.15 11.72
N ALA A 42 2.85 -12.98 12.26
CA ALA A 42 2.73 -12.77 13.70
C ALA A 42 1.63 -13.65 14.31
N LEU A 43 0.46 -13.72 13.67
CA LEU A 43 -0.64 -14.57 14.12
C LEU A 43 -0.31 -16.06 14.03
N ASP A 44 0.37 -16.49 12.97
CA ASP A 44 0.85 -17.88 12.84
C ASP A 44 1.86 -18.21 13.94
N GLY A 45 2.78 -17.29 14.25
CA GLY A 45 3.71 -17.44 15.38
C GLY A 45 3.00 -17.52 16.73
N VAL A 46 1.94 -16.75 16.94
CA VAL A 46 1.08 -16.82 18.14
C VAL A 46 0.31 -18.15 18.19
N LEU A 47 -0.17 -18.67 17.07
CA LEU A 47 -0.84 -19.97 16.99
C LEU A 47 0.12 -21.14 17.26
N VAL A 48 1.37 -21.05 16.81
CA VAL A 48 2.42 -22.05 17.08
C VAL A 48 2.90 -21.98 18.54
N GLY A 49 2.85 -20.80 19.17
CA GLY A 49 3.22 -20.59 20.57
C GLY A 49 2.13 -20.87 21.61
N ARG A 50 0.89 -21.20 21.21
CA ARG A 50 -0.19 -21.48 22.18
C ARG A 50 0.06 -22.83 22.87
N PRO A 51 0.39 -22.87 24.18
CA PRO A 51 0.45 -24.14 24.88
C PRO A 51 -0.94 -24.77 24.84
N ARG A 52 -1.01 -26.02 24.36
CA ARG A 52 -2.24 -26.81 24.41
C ARG A 52 -2.69 -26.86 25.87
N PRO A 53 -3.97 -26.56 26.20
CA PRO A 53 -4.44 -26.69 27.56
C PRO A 53 -4.28 -28.16 27.96
N VAL A 54 -3.38 -28.43 28.91
CA VAL A 54 -3.24 -29.78 29.46
C VAL A 54 -4.56 -30.07 30.17
N SER A 55 -5.31 -31.03 29.64
CA SER A 55 -6.56 -31.49 30.24
C SER A 55 -6.18 -32.21 31.54
N ARG A 56 -6.64 -31.68 32.68
CA ARG A 56 -6.44 -32.28 34.00
C ARG A 56 -7.61 -33.20 34.31
#